data_AF-A0A954Z2W5-F1
#
_entry.id   AF-A0A954Z2W5-F1
#
_cell.length_a   1.000
_cell.length_b   1.000
_cell.length_c   1.000
_cell.angle_alpha   90.00
_cell.angle_beta   90.00
_cell.angle_gamma   90.00
#
_symmetry.space_group_name_H-M   'P 1'
#
loop_
_entity.id
_entity.type
_entity.pdbx_description
1 polymer ?
#
loop_
_entity_poly.entity_id
_entity_poly.type
_entity_poly.pdbx_seq_one_letter_code
_entity_poly.pdbx_strand_id
1 'polypeptide(L)'
;MPVTTDTLWNMRRLNVIFGVSAVLMLVAFFWMMKHDMDRKWRDIQTQYFNARSGLAHLTYLAYSNPDNQKKHEALKKAIEDARASIDGDEIASLEAEIEKKAGELEGVSLDYGNTNAALGVTVFYLDESQAFDGMKAEHTEHEKSTYEAQTARLAILKKRKDKLEDELRSLRNQLKRMNAPVAAAERELSAFEKAFNDAHQADLRFGPSITRALVNAPIIDFAPQHDIPGRQEVKNLFMKNIRMNLNFTDTYVSDRCTTCHIGIDNPSMTQENLVDQAEQALKSQSVIDVLKTENEELARELDRRLVDVDASEPKTDEEKAAFINRFIAATNKFLEETGRPHLYSKPIHEAFSSGTPDRGTIQSEIDKQFRQIIAAAKPRAGVLRDGRPLTWREMTEAERDNYFKRLMAAVNLYLEKNEDASRPEIEYGKVIAAHPRLDLFVSPTSAHPMKSMGCTVCHEGSGQETDFIFAAHTPKNAEQRHEWEHKYGESELGIPMNTFHVVDEFWERPMLRDKYTSASCAKCHDQIFDLDRHKTAPLTDAKNIVEGRELFTRVGCINCHNVDGLSDSRRVGTDLTHVGSKLSSGFMERWIEYPNNFRPST
;
A
#
# COMPACT_ATOMS: atom_id res chain seq x y z
N MET A 1 -81.98 19.51 1.00
CA MET A 1 -81.41 18.95 2.24
C MET A 1 -79.96 19.42 2.32
N PRO A 2 -79.52 20.10 3.37
CA PRO A 2 -78.10 20.38 3.54
C PRO A 2 -77.36 19.06 3.79
N VAL A 3 -76.29 18.80 3.04
CA VAL A 3 -75.42 17.65 3.27
C VAL A 3 -74.78 17.84 4.64
N THR A 4 -74.94 16.87 5.53
CA THR A 4 -74.35 16.91 6.87
C THR A 4 -72.83 16.99 6.75
N THR A 5 -72.22 18.02 7.31
CA THR A 5 -70.74 18.16 7.42
C THR A 5 -70.14 17.26 8.51
N ASP A 6 -70.97 16.45 9.16
CA ASP A 6 -70.53 15.48 10.16
C ASP A 6 -69.74 14.37 9.48
N THR A 7 -68.43 14.40 9.65
CA THR A 7 -67.55 13.35 9.17
C THR A 7 -67.82 12.08 9.97
N LEU A 8 -67.99 10.94 9.27
CA LEU A 8 -68.22 9.60 9.86
C LEU A 8 -67.19 9.22 10.96
N TRP A 9 -66.01 9.85 10.93
CA TRP A 9 -64.92 9.66 11.89
C TRP A 9 -64.50 10.97 12.54
N ASN A 10 -63.97 10.89 13.77
CA ASN A 10 -63.39 12.04 14.45
C ASN A 10 -62.06 12.45 13.79
N MET A 11 -62.09 13.57 13.04
CA MET A 11 -60.96 14.03 12.25
C MET A 11 -59.70 14.31 13.08
N ARG A 12 -59.83 14.76 14.34
CA ARG A 12 -58.66 14.97 15.23
C ARG A 12 -57.97 13.64 15.55
N ARG A 13 -58.74 12.61 15.88
CA ARG A 13 -58.19 11.26 16.16
C ARG A 13 -57.54 10.66 14.92
N LEU A 14 -58.19 10.81 13.76
CA LEU A 14 -57.64 10.32 12.49
C LEU A 14 -56.31 11.01 12.16
N ASN A 15 -56.22 12.33 12.30
CA ASN A 15 -54.98 13.08 12.07
C ASN A 15 -53.86 12.67 13.03
N VAL A 16 -54.17 12.38 14.30
CA VAL A 16 -53.19 11.86 15.26
C VAL A 16 -52.70 10.48 14.86
N ILE A 17 -53.60 9.56 14.50
CA ILE A 17 -53.24 8.21 14.04
C ILE A 17 -52.41 8.28 12.75
N PHE A 18 -52.79 9.14 11.81
CA PHE A 18 -52.03 9.38 10.59
C PHE A 18 -50.64 9.95 10.90
N GLY A 19 -50.54 10.95 11.78
CA GLY A 19 -49.26 11.50 12.21
C GLY A 19 -48.35 10.47 12.87
N VAL A 20 -48.88 9.65 13.79
CA VAL A 20 -48.12 8.59 14.46
C VAL A 20 -47.69 7.50 13.45
N SER A 21 -48.59 7.05 12.57
CA SER A 21 -48.24 6.04 11.56
C SER A 21 -47.21 6.56 10.55
N ALA A 22 -47.28 7.83 10.14
CA ALA A 22 -46.27 8.45 9.29
C ALA A 22 -44.90 8.50 9.98
N VAL A 23 -44.84 8.85 11.27
CA VAL A 23 -43.59 8.82 12.05
C VAL A 23 -43.05 7.40 12.18
N LEU A 24 -43.89 6.42 12.50
CA LEU A 24 -43.47 5.01 12.59
C LEU A 24 -42.93 4.49 11.25
N MET A 25 -43.60 4.82 10.15
CA MET A 25 -43.14 4.46 8.81
C MET A 25 -41.80 5.11 8.47
N LEU A 26 -41.59 6.37 8.86
CA LEU A 26 -40.33 7.08 8.66
C LEU A 26 -39.19 6.42 9.46
N VAL A 27 -39.44 6.05 10.72
CA VAL A 27 -38.46 5.33 11.54
C VAL A 27 -38.14 3.96 10.94
N ALA A 28 -39.16 3.21 10.51
CA ALA A 28 -38.97 1.91 9.86
C ALA A 28 -38.17 2.03 8.55
N PHE A 29 -38.43 3.06 7.75
CA PHE A 29 -37.67 3.36 6.53
C PHE A 29 -36.19 3.61 6.83
N PHE A 30 -35.86 4.49 7.76
CA PHE A 30 -34.47 4.74 8.14
C PHE A 30 -33.80 3.53 8.79
N TRP A 31 -34.55 2.73 9.56
CA TRP A 31 -34.04 1.49 10.13
C TRP A 31 -33.69 0.46 9.05
N MET A 32 -34.58 0.25 8.08
CA MET A 32 -34.35 -0.63 6.93
C MET A 32 -33.14 -0.16 6.11
N MET A 33 -33.02 1.15 5.85
CA MET A 33 -31.86 1.69 5.14
C MET A 33 -30.56 1.49 5.93
N LYS A 34 -30.57 1.77 7.24
CA LYS A 34 -29.41 1.54 8.10
C LYS A 34 -29.00 0.07 8.06
N HIS A 35 -29.97 -0.84 8.15
CA HIS A 35 -29.72 -2.28 8.12
C HIS A 35 -29.15 -2.74 6.77
N ASP A 36 -29.69 -2.27 5.64
CA ASP A 36 -29.16 -2.61 4.31
C ASP A 36 -27.74 -2.06 4.06
N MET A 37 -27.43 -0.90 4.64
CA MET A 37 -26.10 -0.31 4.59
C MET A 37 -25.10 -0.95 5.55
N ASP A 38 -25.54 -1.68 6.57
CA ASP A 38 -24.70 -2.32 7.58
C ASP A 38 -24.00 -3.57 7.02
N ARG A 39 -23.09 -3.34 6.07
CA ARG A 39 -22.31 -4.37 5.40
C ARG A 39 -20.92 -4.42 6.02
N LYS A 40 -20.51 -5.62 6.45
CA LYS A 40 -19.20 -5.89 7.09
C LYS A 40 -17.98 -5.29 6.37
N TRP A 41 -17.99 -5.24 5.04
CA TRP A 41 -16.87 -4.67 4.28
C TRP A 41 -16.69 -3.15 4.47
N ARG A 42 -17.74 -2.42 4.86
CA ARG A 42 -17.66 -0.97 5.12
C ARG A 42 -16.81 -0.67 6.34
N ASP A 43 -16.88 -1.49 7.39
CA ASP A 43 -16.04 -1.35 8.59
C ASP A 43 -14.56 -1.54 8.26
N ILE A 44 -14.25 -2.51 7.39
CA ILE A 44 -12.88 -2.74 6.92
C ILE A 44 -12.35 -1.51 6.16
N GLN A 45 -13.17 -0.93 5.27
CA GLN A 45 -12.77 0.31 4.60
C GLN A 45 -12.68 1.49 5.57
N THR A 46 -13.52 1.55 6.60
CA THR A 46 -13.41 2.54 7.67
C THR A 46 -12.06 2.45 8.37
N GLN A 47 -11.65 1.25 8.78
CA GLN A 47 -10.36 0.97 9.39
C GLN A 47 -9.21 1.34 8.45
N TYR A 48 -9.30 0.99 7.15
CA TYR A 48 -8.30 1.39 6.16
C TYR A 48 -8.13 2.90 6.08
N PHE A 49 -9.23 3.65 6.00
CA PHE A 49 -9.17 5.11 5.90
C PHE A 49 -8.73 5.77 7.21
N ASN A 50 -9.04 5.18 8.36
CA ASN A 50 -8.50 5.60 9.66
C ASN A 50 -6.98 5.39 9.70
N ALA A 51 -6.50 4.23 9.26
CA ALA A 51 -5.08 3.93 9.14
C ALA A 51 -4.37 4.88 8.17
N ARG A 52 -4.99 5.19 7.02
CA ARG A 52 -4.49 6.20 6.06
C ARG A 52 -4.43 7.60 6.67
N SER A 53 -5.43 7.97 7.44
CA SER A 53 -5.48 9.26 8.15
C SER A 53 -4.36 9.38 9.17
N GLY A 54 -4.20 8.38 10.03
CA GLY A 54 -3.13 8.33 11.01
C GLY A 54 -1.75 8.31 10.35
N LEU A 55 -1.55 7.49 9.31
CA LEU A 55 -0.27 7.42 8.58
C LEU A 55 0.10 8.74 7.90
N ALA A 56 -0.87 9.43 7.28
CA ALA A 56 -0.63 10.74 6.68
C ALA A 56 -0.18 11.77 7.72
N HIS A 57 -0.81 11.73 8.91
CA HIS A 57 -0.42 12.58 10.04
C HIS A 57 0.98 12.28 10.56
N LEU A 58 1.31 11.00 10.75
CA LEU A 58 2.65 10.57 11.16
C LEU A 58 3.71 10.98 10.13
N THR A 59 3.40 10.85 8.84
CA THR A 59 4.29 11.26 7.75
C THR A 59 4.54 12.77 7.79
N TYR A 60 3.50 13.58 8.01
CA TYR A 60 3.66 15.02 8.19
C TYR A 60 4.51 15.36 9.42
N LEU A 61 4.23 14.72 10.57
CA LEU A 61 4.99 14.90 11.81
C LEU A 61 6.45 14.49 11.67
N ALA A 62 6.76 13.48 10.85
CA ALA A 62 8.13 13.06 10.58
C ALA A 62 8.99 14.21 10.03
N TYR A 63 8.43 15.10 9.19
CA TYR A 63 9.16 16.27 8.70
C TYR A 63 9.34 17.37 9.75
N SER A 64 8.48 17.41 10.76
CA SER A 64 8.57 18.34 11.89
C SER A 64 9.57 17.91 12.96
N ASN A 65 10.21 16.74 12.81
CA ASN A 65 11.20 16.28 13.79
C ASN A 65 12.52 17.08 13.71
N PRO A 66 13.31 17.12 14.80
CA PRO A 66 14.53 17.93 14.85
C PRO A 66 15.58 17.54 13.80
N ASP A 67 15.64 16.26 13.41
CA ASP A 67 16.58 15.75 12.40
C ASP A 67 16.27 16.34 11.01
N ASN A 68 14.98 16.35 10.63
CA ASN A 68 14.52 16.88 9.35
C ASN A 68 14.51 18.41 9.33
N GLN A 69 14.28 19.08 10.46
CA GLN A 69 14.48 20.52 10.58
C GLN A 69 15.94 20.92 10.34
N LYS A 70 16.89 20.22 10.98
CA LYS A 70 18.33 20.43 10.73
C LYS A 70 18.71 20.14 9.28
N LYS A 71 18.14 19.09 8.68
CA LYS A 71 18.35 18.77 7.26
C LYS A 71 17.85 19.90 6.35
N HIS A 72 16.68 20.45 6.64
CA HIS A 72 16.12 21.58 5.89
C HIS A 72 17.02 22.83 6.00
N GLU A 73 17.49 23.16 7.20
CA GLU A 73 18.44 24.27 7.41
C GLU A 73 19.77 24.02 6.69
N ALA A 74 20.30 22.80 6.75
CA ALA A 74 21.53 22.43 6.06
C ALA A 74 21.40 22.53 4.53
N LEU A 75 20.25 22.15 3.96
CA LEU A 75 19.97 22.30 2.53
C LEU A 75 19.89 23.77 2.11
N LYS A 76 19.27 24.64 2.93
CA LYS A 76 19.28 26.08 2.69
C LYS A 76 20.68 26.66 2.72
N LYS A 77 21.47 26.29 3.73
CA LYS A 77 22.87 26.71 3.83
C LYS A 77 23.71 26.19 2.67
N ALA A 78 23.48 24.98 2.19
CA ALA A 78 24.19 24.43 1.03
C ALA A 78 23.97 25.26 -0.24
N ILE A 79 22.80 25.86 -0.42
CA ILE A 79 22.54 26.80 -1.53
C ILE A 79 23.33 28.09 -1.34
N GLU A 80 23.34 28.65 -0.13
CA GLU A 80 24.11 29.86 0.19
C GLU A 80 25.61 29.65 -0.04
N ASP A 81 26.15 28.54 0.48
CA ASP A 81 27.55 28.15 0.32
C ASP A 81 27.89 27.91 -1.18
N ALA A 82 27.00 27.24 -1.93
CA ALA A 82 27.17 27.03 -3.36
C ALA A 82 27.16 28.35 -4.14
N ARG A 83 26.27 29.29 -3.80
CA ARG A 83 26.21 30.62 -4.43
C ARG A 83 27.44 31.47 -4.08
N ALA A 84 27.92 31.40 -2.84
CA ALA A 84 29.12 32.11 -2.41
C ALA A 84 30.41 31.57 -3.06
N SER A 85 30.42 30.31 -3.48
CA SER A 85 31.57 29.69 -4.16
C SER A 85 31.70 30.11 -5.63
N ILE A 86 30.70 30.79 -6.19
CA ILE A 86 30.69 31.22 -7.57
C ILE A 86 31.04 32.70 -7.65
N ASP A 87 31.88 33.06 -8.62
CA ASP A 87 32.16 34.44 -8.95
C ASP A 87 30.95 35.05 -9.69
N GLY A 88 30.20 35.90 -8.98
CA GLY A 88 29.03 36.59 -9.51
C GLY A 88 29.35 37.55 -10.66
N ASP A 89 30.56 38.13 -10.67
CA ASP A 89 30.99 39.03 -11.73
C ASP A 89 31.32 38.25 -13.02
N GLU A 90 31.91 37.05 -12.88
CA GLU A 90 32.16 36.15 -14.00
C GLU A 90 30.85 35.64 -14.62
N ILE A 91 29.86 35.26 -13.79
CA ILE A 91 28.51 34.92 -14.29
C ILE A 91 27.89 36.09 -15.04
N ALA A 92 27.88 37.29 -14.46
CA ALA A 92 27.26 38.46 -15.08
C ALA A 92 27.92 38.81 -16.43
N SER A 93 29.25 38.66 -16.51
CA SER A 93 30.01 38.83 -17.75
C SER A 93 29.62 37.79 -18.82
N LEU A 94 29.54 36.51 -18.44
CA LEU A 94 29.12 35.44 -19.35
C LEU A 94 27.67 35.62 -19.83
N GLU A 95 26.76 36.03 -18.95
CA GLU A 95 25.37 36.31 -19.30
C GLU A 95 25.26 37.47 -20.30
N ALA A 96 26.00 38.56 -20.09
CA ALA A 96 26.06 39.68 -21.03
C ALA A 96 26.67 39.28 -22.38
N GLU A 97 27.69 38.40 -22.39
CA GLU A 97 28.28 37.89 -23.62
C GLU A 97 27.32 36.97 -24.39
N ILE A 98 26.58 36.11 -23.68
CA ILE A 98 25.52 35.28 -24.24
C ILE A 98 24.43 36.15 -24.86
N GLU A 99 23.96 37.19 -24.16
CA GLU A 99 22.92 38.09 -24.66
C GLU A 99 23.38 38.80 -25.94
N LYS A 100 24.60 39.34 -25.94
CA LYS A 100 25.20 39.99 -27.10
C LYS A 100 25.30 39.04 -28.30
N LYS A 101 25.82 37.83 -28.09
CA LYS A 101 25.97 36.82 -29.16
C LYS A 101 24.63 36.28 -29.65
N ALA A 102 23.63 36.19 -28.78
CA ALA A 102 22.26 35.82 -29.14
C ALA A 102 21.64 36.88 -30.06
N GLY A 103 21.80 38.17 -29.74
CA GLY A 103 21.37 39.26 -30.62
C GLY A 103 22.08 39.26 -31.98
N GLU A 104 23.40 39.01 -32.00
CA GLU A 104 24.16 38.85 -33.25
C GLU A 104 23.63 37.68 -34.10
N LEU A 105 23.34 36.53 -33.47
CA LEU A 105 22.81 35.34 -34.14
C LEU A 105 21.42 35.61 -34.72
N GLU A 106 20.56 36.29 -33.98
CA GLU A 106 19.21 36.63 -34.44
C GLU A 106 19.26 37.49 -35.72
N GLY A 107 20.09 38.53 -35.73
CA GLY A 107 20.30 39.36 -36.92
C GLY A 107 20.83 38.57 -38.12
N VAL A 108 21.86 37.74 -37.92
CA VAL A 108 22.44 36.91 -39.00
C VAL A 108 21.44 35.85 -39.48
N SER A 109 20.62 35.29 -38.59
CA SER A 109 19.60 34.31 -38.94
C SER A 109 18.48 34.94 -39.77
N LEU A 110 18.08 36.18 -39.44
CA LEU A 110 17.13 36.96 -40.23
C LEU A 110 17.68 37.25 -41.64
N ASP A 111 18.91 37.75 -41.74
CA ASP A 111 19.58 38.00 -43.03
C ASP A 111 19.72 36.73 -43.87
N TYR A 112 20.05 35.60 -43.23
CA TYR A 112 20.12 34.29 -43.87
C TYR A 112 18.75 33.86 -44.41
N GLY A 113 17.69 33.97 -43.60
CA GLY A 113 16.33 33.64 -43.99
C GLY A 113 15.84 34.49 -45.16
N ASN A 114 16.07 35.81 -45.11
CA ASN A 114 15.71 36.74 -46.18
C ASN A 114 16.47 36.44 -47.47
N THR A 115 17.79 36.18 -47.39
CA THR A 115 18.61 35.85 -48.56
C THR A 115 18.20 34.49 -49.15
N ASN A 116 17.84 33.51 -48.31
CA ASN A 116 17.37 32.20 -48.75
C ASN A 116 16.02 32.28 -49.48
N ALA A 117 15.09 33.09 -48.96
CA ALA A 117 13.82 33.33 -49.60
C ALA A 117 13.99 34.04 -50.97
N ALA A 118 14.85 35.07 -51.02
CA ALA A 118 15.19 35.75 -52.27
C ALA A 118 15.83 34.80 -53.29
N LEU A 119 16.73 33.91 -52.85
CA LEU A 119 17.33 32.89 -53.72
C LEU A 119 16.29 31.94 -54.31
N GLY A 120 15.27 31.54 -53.54
CA GLY A 120 14.18 30.71 -54.05
C GLY A 120 13.40 31.38 -55.19
N VAL A 121 13.24 32.70 -55.13
CA VAL A 121 12.63 33.50 -56.20
C VAL A 121 13.56 33.58 -57.42
N THR A 122 14.84 33.85 -57.22
CA THR A 122 15.83 33.91 -58.31
C THR A 122 15.97 32.58 -59.04
N VAL A 123 15.92 31.44 -58.32
CA VAL A 123 15.92 30.11 -58.94
C VAL A 123 14.73 29.92 -59.87
N PHE A 124 13.54 30.36 -59.46
CA PHE A 124 12.35 30.30 -60.30
C PHE A 124 12.51 31.11 -61.59
N TYR A 125 12.98 32.37 -61.51
CA TYR A 125 13.21 33.21 -62.69
C TYR A 125 14.35 32.68 -63.58
N LEU A 126 15.37 32.07 -62.99
CA LEU A 126 16.45 31.43 -63.75
C LEU A 126 15.92 30.22 -64.54
N ASP A 127 15.13 29.34 -63.92
CA ASP A 127 14.52 28.19 -64.60
C ASP A 127 13.54 28.65 -65.71
N GLU A 128 12.75 29.69 -65.45
CA GLU A 128 11.82 30.28 -66.42
C GLU A 128 12.59 30.85 -67.63
N SER A 129 13.57 31.73 -67.41
CA SER A 129 14.36 32.32 -68.50
C SER A 129 15.14 31.27 -69.29
N GLN A 130 15.65 30.20 -68.64
CA GLN A 130 16.30 29.09 -69.32
C GLN A 130 15.32 28.32 -70.24
N ALA A 131 14.07 28.14 -69.80
CA ALA A 131 13.06 27.42 -70.55
C ALA A 131 12.53 28.22 -71.77
N PHE A 132 12.40 29.54 -71.64
CA PHE A 132 11.81 30.40 -72.68
C PHE A 132 12.85 31.07 -73.60
N ASP A 133 13.94 31.61 -73.04
CA ASP A 133 14.89 32.46 -73.76
C ASP A 133 16.16 31.70 -74.21
N GLY A 134 16.44 30.56 -73.55
CA GLY A 134 17.60 29.71 -73.81
C GLY A 134 18.89 30.16 -73.12
N MET A 135 19.82 29.23 -72.91
CA MET A 135 20.99 29.41 -72.01
C MET A 135 21.97 30.55 -72.32
N LYS A 136 21.88 31.19 -73.49
CA LYS A 136 22.79 32.28 -73.91
C LYS A 136 22.09 33.64 -74.02
N ALA A 137 20.83 33.73 -73.61
CA ALA A 137 20.12 34.99 -73.59
C ALA A 137 20.68 35.90 -72.48
N GLU A 138 20.76 37.19 -72.75
CA GLU A 138 21.27 38.21 -71.81
C GLU A 138 20.52 38.19 -70.47
N HIS A 139 19.20 37.99 -70.53
CA HIS A 139 18.33 37.85 -69.36
C HIS A 139 18.70 36.64 -68.49
N THR A 140 18.93 35.47 -69.10
CA THR A 140 19.36 34.27 -68.39
C THR A 140 20.74 34.42 -67.77
N GLU A 141 21.67 35.12 -68.43
CA GLU A 141 23.01 35.41 -67.89
C GLU A 141 22.93 36.34 -66.67
N HIS A 142 22.02 37.33 -66.69
CA HIS A 142 21.77 38.22 -65.55
C HIS A 142 21.23 37.47 -64.34
N GLU A 143 20.19 36.65 -64.52
CA GLU A 143 19.60 35.85 -63.43
C GLU A 143 20.61 34.85 -62.87
N LYS A 144 21.44 34.25 -63.72
CA LYS A 144 22.53 33.37 -63.29
C LYS A 144 23.57 34.10 -62.44
N SER A 145 23.98 35.30 -62.82
CA SER A 145 24.89 36.13 -62.01
C SER A 145 24.28 36.49 -60.65
N THR A 146 22.98 36.81 -60.62
CA THR A 146 22.26 37.11 -59.37
C THR A 146 22.16 35.87 -58.47
N TYR A 147 21.88 34.70 -59.06
CA TYR A 147 21.90 33.41 -58.37
C TYR A 147 23.28 33.13 -57.75
N GLU A 148 24.36 33.26 -58.51
CA GLU A 148 25.73 33.03 -58.03
C GLU A 148 26.09 33.98 -56.87
N ALA A 149 25.74 35.27 -56.99
CA ALA A 149 25.98 36.27 -55.95
C ALA A 149 25.19 35.98 -54.65
N GLN A 150 23.91 35.64 -54.77
CA GLN A 150 23.07 35.28 -53.62
C GLN A 150 23.54 33.98 -52.96
N THR A 151 23.94 32.98 -53.76
CA THR A 151 24.46 31.70 -53.25
C THR A 151 25.77 31.90 -52.47
N ALA A 152 26.68 32.74 -52.99
CA ALA A 152 27.91 33.11 -52.29
C ALA A 152 27.62 33.85 -50.97
N ARG A 153 26.66 34.80 -50.97
CA ARG A 153 26.22 35.50 -49.76
C ARG A 153 25.62 34.54 -48.73
N LEU A 154 24.81 33.59 -49.17
CA LEU A 154 24.18 32.60 -48.32
C LEU A 154 25.21 31.68 -47.64
N ALA A 155 26.26 31.29 -48.36
CA ALA A 155 27.36 30.51 -47.81
C ALA A 155 28.12 31.25 -46.70
N ILE A 156 28.36 32.56 -46.87
CA ILE A 156 29.00 33.41 -45.86
C ILE A 156 28.10 33.55 -44.61
N LEU A 157 26.82 33.84 -44.81
CA LEU A 157 25.85 33.97 -43.72
C LEU A 157 25.68 32.66 -42.96
N LYS A 158 25.63 31.52 -43.66
CA LYS A 158 25.59 30.19 -43.05
C LYS A 158 26.79 29.93 -42.15
N LYS A 159 28.01 30.15 -42.66
CA LYS A 159 29.23 29.97 -41.88
C LYS A 159 29.26 30.86 -40.63
N ARG A 160 28.78 32.10 -40.74
CA ARG A 160 28.69 33.03 -39.61
C ARG A 160 27.63 32.59 -38.59
N LYS A 161 26.47 32.14 -39.06
CA LYS A 161 25.39 31.59 -38.24
C LYS A 161 25.88 30.37 -37.45
N ASP A 162 26.43 29.37 -38.13
CA ASP A 162 26.91 28.12 -37.51
C ASP A 162 27.98 28.43 -36.44
N LYS A 163 28.90 29.37 -36.72
CA LYS A 163 29.91 29.82 -35.75
C LYS A 163 29.29 30.44 -34.50
N LEU A 164 28.31 31.33 -34.66
CA LEU A 164 27.62 31.97 -33.53
C LEU A 164 26.80 30.95 -32.72
N GLU A 165 26.18 29.96 -33.37
CA GLU A 165 25.48 28.87 -32.69
C GLU A 165 26.44 28.02 -31.82
N ASP A 166 27.63 27.70 -32.33
CA ASP A 166 28.65 26.96 -31.59
C ASP A 166 29.25 27.78 -30.42
N GLU A 167 29.54 29.07 -30.63
CA GLU A 167 30.00 29.99 -29.58
C GLU A 167 28.96 30.10 -28.45
N LEU A 168 27.68 30.33 -28.79
CA LEU A 168 26.59 30.37 -27.82
C LEU A 168 26.44 29.05 -27.07
N ARG A 169 26.57 27.92 -27.77
CA ARG A 169 26.51 26.60 -27.13
C ARG A 169 27.64 26.43 -26.12
N SER A 170 28.85 26.86 -26.46
CA SER A 170 30.01 26.82 -25.56
C SER A 170 29.80 27.70 -24.32
N LEU A 171 29.41 28.96 -24.50
CA LEU A 171 29.16 29.91 -23.41
C LEU A 171 28.03 29.41 -22.49
N ARG A 172 26.91 28.93 -23.05
CA ARG A 172 25.82 28.33 -22.26
C ARG A 172 26.26 27.09 -21.49
N ASN A 173 27.15 26.28 -22.06
CA ASN A 173 27.71 25.13 -21.36
C ASN A 173 28.65 25.52 -20.22
N GLN A 174 29.42 26.61 -20.37
CA GLN A 174 30.25 27.15 -19.30
C GLN A 174 29.38 27.68 -18.16
N LEU A 175 28.39 28.52 -18.47
CA LEU A 175 27.42 29.04 -17.49
C LEU A 175 26.71 27.89 -16.75
N LYS A 176 26.28 26.85 -17.48
CA LYS A 176 25.65 25.66 -16.89
C LYS A 176 26.59 24.89 -15.94
N ARG A 177 27.88 24.81 -16.25
CA ARG A 177 28.87 24.14 -15.40
C ARG A 177 29.12 24.93 -14.11
N MET A 178 29.22 26.25 -14.21
CA MET A 178 29.38 27.14 -13.05
C MET A 178 28.16 27.08 -12.12
N ASN A 179 26.95 27.07 -12.68
CA ASN A 179 25.70 26.97 -11.91
C ASN A 179 25.33 25.54 -11.48
N ALA A 180 26.09 24.51 -11.88
CA ALA A 180 25.75 23.12 -11.58
C ALA A 180 25.64 22.81 -10.07
N PRO A 181 26.53 23.31 -9.19
CA PRO A 181 26.43 23.09 -7.75
C PRO A 181 25.17 23.72 -7.13
N VAL A 182 24.84 24.96 -7.52
CA VAL A 182 23.63 25.65 -7.07
C VAL A 182 22.39 24.90 -7.55
N ALA A 183 22.34 24.52 -8.82
CA ALA A 183 21.22 23.75 -9.37
C ALA A 183 21.07 22.37 -8.71
N ALA A 184 22.15 21.73 -8.28
CA ALA A 184 22.09 20.47 -7.53
C ALA A 184 21.50 20.70 -6.12
N ALA A 185 21.99 21.70 -5.38
CA ALA A 185 21.49 22.04 -4.06
C ALA A 185 20.01 22.49 -4.08
N GLU A 186 19.61 23.30 -5.07
CA GLU A 186 18.23 23.73 -5.27
C GLU A 186 17.29 22.56 -5.58
N ARG A 187 17.75 21.55 -6.35
CA ARG A 187 16.98 20.33 -6.60
C ARG A 187 16.76 19.53 -5.32
N GLU A 188 17.77 19.43 -4.46
CA GLU A 188 17.63 18.70 -3.19
C GLU A 188 16.68 19.43 -2.22
N LEU A 189 16.80 20.75 -2.08
CA LEU A 189 15.89 21.54 -1.26
C LEU A 189 14.46 21.48 -1.79
N SER A 190 14.25 21.71 -3.09
CA SER A 190 12.91 21.67 -3.69
C SER A 190 12.29 20.28 -3.62
N ALA A 191 13.07 19.20 -3.73
CA ALA A 191 12.57 17.84 -3.50
C ALA A 191 12.12 17.64 -2.04
N PHE A 192 12.86 18.16 -1.07
CA PHE A 192 12.50 18.10 0.34
C PHE A 192 11.23 18.91 0.65
N GLU A 193 11.17 20.17 0.22
CA GLU A 193 10.02 21.06 0.42
C GLU A 193 8.76 20.54 -0.28
N LYS A 194 8.92 20.00 -1.49
CA LYS A 194 7.82 19.33 -2.19
C LYS A 194 7.31 18.14 -1.39
N ALA A 195 8.20 17.27 -0.90
CA ALA A 195 7.79 16.11 -0.11
C ALA A 195 7.11 16.50 1.21
N PHE A 196 7.58 17.56 1.87
CA PHE A 196 6.93 18.14 3.05
C PHE A 196 5.52 18.65 2.72
N ASN A 197 5.38 19.44 1.64
CA ASN A 197 4.09 19.96 1.20
C ASN A 197 3.14 18.83 0.80
N ASP A 198 3.62 17.82 0.08
CA ASP A 198 2.84 16.64 -0.29
C ASP A 198 2.35 15.88 0.95
N ALA A 199 3.19 15.74 1.99
CA ALA A 199 2.82 15.12 3.26
C ALA A 199 1.76 15.95 4.01
N HIS A 200 1.93 17.28 4.06
CA HIS A 200 0.96 18.18 4.68
C HIS A 200 -0.40 18.16 3.96
N GLN A 201 -0.40 18.18 2.62
CA GLN A 201 -1.62 18.06 1.83
C GLN A 201 -2.29 16.69 2.01
N ALA A 202 -1.51 15.61 2.12
CA ALA A 202 -2.06 14.30 2.43
C ALA A 202 -2.71 14.28 3.83
N ASP A 203 -2.10 14.93 4.82
CA ASP A 203 -2.66 15.03 6.17
C ASP A 203 -4.01 15.75 6.19
N LEU A 204 -4.11 16.88 5.48
CA LEU A 204 -5.37 17.62 5.30
C LEU A 204 -6.41 16.79 4.53
N ARG A 205 -5.98 16.05 3.51
CA ARG A 205 -6.85 15.26 2.63
C ARG A 205 -7.49 14.06 3.35
N PHE A 206 -6.73 13.37 4.20
CA PHE A 206 -7.20 12.19 4.95
C PHE A 206 -7.59 12.51 6.40
N GLY A 207 -7.41 13.74 6.85
CA GLY A 207 -7.71 14.17 8.21
C GLY A 207 -9.20 14.08 8.58
N PRO A 208 -9.53 14.32 9.86
CA PRO A 208 -10.90 14.36 10.33
C PRO A 208 -11.69 15.41 9.54
N SER A 209 -12.73 14.98 8.83
CA SER A 209 -13.58 15.88 8.06
C SER A 209 -15.02 15.37 8.05
N ILE A 210 -15.96 16.30 8.21
CA ILE A 210 -17.39 16.03 8.07
C ILE A 210 -17.75 15.55 6.65
N THR A 211 -16.92 15.88 5.65
CA THR A 211 -17.13 15.44 4.26
C THR A 211 -17.14 13.92 4.14
N ARG A 212 -16.29 13.20 4.90
CA ARG A 212 -16.25 11.74 4.89
C ARG A 212 -17.55 11.12 5.44
N ALA A 213 -18.12 11.72 6.50
CA ALA A 213 -19.40 11.28 7.04
C ALA A 213 -20.55 11.55 6.07
N LEU A 214 -20.53 12.71 5.40
CA LEU A 214 -21.55 13.11 4.43
C LEU A 214 -21.57 12.21 3.19
N VAL A 215 -20.40 11.91 2.62
CA VAL A 215 -20.27 11.15 1.36
C VAL A 215 -20.64 9.67 1.52
N ASN A 216 -20.54 9.15 2.74
CA ASN A 216 -20.94 7.78 3.07
C ASN A 216 -22.34 7.70 3.70
N ALA A 217 -23.08 8.81 3.74
CA ALA A 217 -24.46 8.81 4.24
C ALA A 217 -25.40 8.11 3.25
N PRO A 218 -26.51 7.52 3.75
CA PRO A 218 -27.49 6.88 2.88
C PRO A 218 -27.95 7.81 1.74
N ILE A 219 -28.13 7.26 0.54
CA ILE A 219 -28.55 7.96 -0.71
C ILE A 219 -27.43 8.80 -1.33
N ILE A 220 -26.61 9.49 -0.52
CA ILE A 220 -25.49 10.31 -1.02
C ILE A 220 -24.39 9.43 -1.62
N ASP A 221 -24.22 8.21 -1.12
CA ASP A 221 -23.26 7.23 -1.63
C ASP A 221 -23.50 6.82 -3.10
N PHE A 222 -24.73 6.97 -3.60
CA PHE A 222 -25.10 6.77 -5.01
C PHE A 222 -24.72 7.96 -5.92
N ALA A 223 -24.37 9.12 -5.36
CA ALA A 223 -23.94 10.25 -6.17
C ALA A 223 -22.63 9.89 -6.91
N PRO A 224 -22.52 10.18 -8.21
CA PRO A 224 -21.31 9.91 -8.99
C PRO A 224 -20.22 10.91 -8.59
N GLN A 225 -19.55 10.64 -7.48
CA GLN A 225 -18.42 11.42 -6.98
C GLN A 225 -17.19 10.53 -6.94
N HIS A 226 -16.40 10.56 -8.00
CA HIS A 226 -15.14 9.82 -8.07
C HIS A 226 -14.05 10.55 -7.26
N ASP A 227 -13.14 9.77 -6.68
CA ASP A 227 -11.90 10.24 -6.05
C ASP A 227 -11.99 11.02 -4.72
N ILE A 228 -13.12 10.91 -4.01
CA ILE A 228 -13.24 11.48 -2.66
C ILE A 228 -12.52 10.59 -1.63
N PRO A 229 -11.56 11.12 -0.86
CA PRO A 229 -10.91 10.40 0.23
C PRO A 229 -11.91 9.91 1.26
N GLY A 230 -11.80 8.65 1.65
CA GLY A 230 -12.69 8.09 2.67
C GLY A 230 -14.04 7.61 2.14
N ARG A 231 -14.33 7.73 0.84
CA ARG A 231 -15.53 7.13 0.23
C ARG A 231 -15.46 5.62 0.30
N GLN A 232 -16.53 5.02 0.79
CA GLN A 232 -16.71 3.58 0.83
C GLN A 232 -17.40 3.10 -0.45
N GLU A 233 -16.82 2.12 -1.13
CA GLU A 233 -17.39 1.57 -2.36
C GLU A 233 -16.97 0.12 -2.60
N VAL A 234 -17.85 -0.63 -3.28
CA VAL A 234 -17.49 -1.96 -3.79
C VAL A 234 -16.57 -1.79 -4.99
N LYS A 235 -15.32 -2.24 -4.84
CA LYS A 235 -14.34 -2.22 -5.92
C LYS A 235 -14.51 -3.47 -6.76
N ASN A 236 -14.75 -3.30 -8.05
CA ASN A 236 -14.94 -4.41 -8.97
C ASN A 236 -13.91 -4.34 -10.10
N LEU A 237 -13.05 -5.34 -10.15
CA LEU A 237 -12.05 -5.51 -11.20
C LEU A 237 -12.54 -6.55 -12.20
N PHE A 238 -12.57 -6.19 -13.49
CA PHE A 238 -12.86 -7.11 -14.58
C PHE A 238 -11.60 -7.42 -15.38
N MET A 239 -11.18 -8.68 -15.37
CA MET A 239 -10.04 -9.15 -16.14
C MET A 239 -10.50 -9.59 -17.52
N LYS A 240 -10.13 -8.84 -18.56
CA LYS A 240 -10.53 -9.14 -19.94
C LYS A 240 -9.82 -10.36 -20.52
N ASN A 241 -8.57 -10.58 -20.10
CA ASN A 241 -7.67 -11.57 -20.66
C ASN A 241 -7.68 -12.91 -19.92
N ILE A 242 -8.36 -12.98 -18.78
CA ILE A 242 -8.45 -14.18 -17.96
C ILE A 242 -9.90 -14.66 -18.00
N ARG A 243 -10.08 -15.90 -18.43
CA ARG A 243 -11.37 -16.57 -18.51
C ARG A 243 -11.45 -17.63 -17.43
N MET A 244 -12.61 -17.72 -16.79
CA MET A 244 -12.92 -18.88 -15.95
C MET A 244 -13.95 -19.75 -16.67
N ASN A 245 -13.63 -21.04 -16.75
CA ASN A 245 -14.57 -22.02 -17.26
C ASN A 245 -15.55 -22.41 -16.14
N LEU A 246 -16.82 -22.06 -16.33
CA LEU A 246 -17.95 -22.44 -15.48
C LEU A 246 -18.68 -23.62 -16.11
N ASN A 247 -18.05 -24.80 -16.14
CA ASN A 247 -18.51 -26.11 -16.65
C ASN A 247 -18.94 -26.17 -18.13
N PHE A 248 -19.63 -25.16 -18.66
CA PHE A 248 -20.20 -25.10 -20.01
C PHE A 248 -20.07 -23.71 -20.67
N THR A 249 -19.48 -22.72 -19.99
CA THR A 249 -19.28 -21.36 -20.54
C THR A 249 -18.06 -20.70 -19.93
N ASP A 250 -17.28 -20.03 -20.78
CA ASP A 250 -16.17 -19.18 -20.36
C ASP A 250 -16.68 -17.77 -20.06
N THR A 251 -16.53 -17.32 -18.83
CA THR A 251 -16.90 -15.97 -18.41
C THR A 251 -15.65 -15.15 -18.08
N TYR A 252 -15.79 -13.83 -18.09
CA TYR A 252 -14.74 -12.95 -17.57
C TYR A 252 -14.61 -13.17 -16.07
N VAL A 253 -13.38 -13.23 -15.57
CA VAL A 253 -13.16 -13.23 -14.13
C VAL A 253 -13.41 -11.82 -13.60
N SER A 254 -14.34 -11.69 -12.66
CA SER A 254 -14.54 -10.47 -11.89
C SER A 254 -14.10 -10.67 -10.44
N ASP A 255 -13.44 -9.66 -9.89
CA ASP A 255 -12.78 -9.72 -8.61
C ASP A 255 -13.08 -8.47 -7.78
N ARG A 256 -13.64 -8.70 -6.59
CA ARG A 256 -14.04 -7.68 -5.62
C ARG A 256 -13.26 -7.80 -4.32
N CYS A 257 -12.20 -8.61 -4.27
CA CYS A 257 -11.38 -8.79 -3.07
C CYS A 257 -10.80 -7.46 -2.57
N THR A 258 -10.49 -6.53 -3.47
CA THR A 258 -10.01 -5.17 -3.12
C THR A 258 -11.07 -4.26 -2.51
N THR A 259 -12.33 -4.72 -2.39
CA THR A 259 -13.33 -4.06 -1.56
C THR A 259 -12.93 -4.13 -0.09
N CYS A 260 -12.51 -5.30 0.40
CA CYS A 260 -12.03 -5.47 1.76
C CYS A 260 -10.50 -5.26 1.83
N HIS A 261 -9.76 -5.85 0.89
CA HIS A 261 -8.30 -5.74 0.78
C HIS A 261 -7.86 -4.47 0.03
N ILE A 262 -8.45 -3.34 0.39
CA ILE A 262 -8.29 -2.06 -0.30
C ILE A 262 -6.84 -1.53 -0.30
N GLY A 263 -6.02 -1.95 0.65
CA GLY A 263 -4.62 -1.56 0.77
C GLY A 263 -3.63 -2.46 0.03
N ILE A 264 -4.09 -3.54 -0.62
CA ILE A 264 -3.23 -4.62 -1.10
C ILE A 264 -2.16 -4.18 -2.11
N ASP A 265 -2.45 -3.19 -2.95
CA ASP A 265 -1.54 -2.64 -3.96
C ASP A 265 -0.86 -1.33 -3.51
N ASN A 266 -1.11 -0.88 -2.28
CA ASN A 266 -0.64 0.41 -1.78
C ASN A 266 0.68 0.26 -1.00
N PRO A 267 1.84 0.73 -1.53
CA PRO A 267 3.13 0.58 -0.85
C PRO A 267 3.21 1.29 0.51
N SER A 268 2.40 2.34 0.72
CA SER A 268 2.35 3.03 2.02
C SER A 268 1.75 2.16 3.13
N MET A 269 1.00 1.11 2.78
CA MET A 269 0.32 0.23 3.75
C MET A 269 1.14 -1.01 4.11
N THR A 270 2.42 -1.03 3.76
CA THR A 270 3.36 -2.05 4.26
C THR A 270 3.62 -1.82 5.75
N GLN A 271 3.79 -2.90 6.50
CA GLN A 271 4.06 -2.82 7.94
C GLN A 271 5.39 -2.10 8.21
N GLU A 272 6.40 -2.32 7.36
CA GLU A 272 7.70 -1.64 7.44
C GLU A 272 7.55 -0.12 7.27
N ASN A 273 6.81 0.35 6.25
CA ASN A 273 6.59 1.78 6.09
C ASN A 273 5.84 2.40 7.28
N LEU A 274 4.83 1.71 7.82
CA LEU A 274 4.11 2.19 9.00
C LEU A 274 5.04 2.32 10.22
N VAL A 275 5.93 1.35 10.43
CA VAL A 275 6.96 1.39 11.48
C VAL A 275 7.90 2.58 11.26
N ASP A 276 8.42 2.74 10.05
CA ASP A 276 9.35 3.83 9.73
C ASP A 276 8.72 5.20 9.97
N GLN A 277 7.49 5.43 9.51
CA GLN A 277 6.80 6.71 9.72
C GLN A 277 6.48 6.94 11.20
N ALA A 278 6.05 5.91 11.92
CA ALA A 278 5.80 6.00 13.36
C ALA A 278 7.07 6.33 14.15
N GLU A 279 8.20 5.67 13.85
CA GLU A 279 9.49 5.95 14.48
C GLU A 279 9.95 7.39 14.26
N GLN A 280 9.79 7.92 13.04
CA GLN A 280 10.16 9.31 12.75
C GLN A 280 9.23 10.32 13.42
N ALA A 281 7.93 10.03 13.49
CA ALA A 281 6.96 10.88 14.16
C ALA A 281 7.17 10.91 15.69
N LEU A 282 7.53 9.79 16.31
CA LEU A 282 7.83 9.71 17.75
C LEU A 282 9.03 10.57 18.18
N LYS A 283 9.89 11.00 17.25
CA LYS A 283 10.98 11.94 17.52
C LYS A 283 10.53 13.40 17.57
N SER A 284 9.32 13.70 17.13
CA SER A 284 8.80 15.07 17.09
C SER A 284 8.43 15.52 18.50
N GLN A 285 8.81 16.76 18.85
CA GLN A 285 8.63 17.26 20.22
C GLN A 285 7.17 17.24 20.67
N SER A 286 6.23 17.59 19.77
CA SER A 286 4.79 17.53 20.03
C SER A 286 4.32 16.13 20.42
N VAL A 287 4.88 15.09 19.80
CA VAL A 287 4.53 13.70 20.10
C VAL A 287 5.14 13.27 21.43
N ILE A 288 6.40 13.66 21.69
CA ILE A 288 7.10 13.37 22.94
C ILE A 288 6.37 13.96 24.13
N ASP A 289 5.91 15.22 24.03
CA ASP A 289 5.27 15.92 25.14
C ASP A 289 3.94 15.28 25.54
N VAL A 290 3.11 14.92 24.55
CA VAL A 290 1.85 14.19 24.77
C VAL A 290 2.15 12.83 25.39
N LEU A 291 3.03 12.04 24.77
CA LEU A 291 3.33 10.69 25.27
C LEU A 291 3.95 10.70 26.66
N LYS A 292 4.83 11.66 26.97
CA LYS A 292 5.41 11.77 28.30
C LYS A 292 4.32 11.99 29.36
N THR A 293 3.41 12.93 29.11
CA THR A 293 2.32 13.26 30.03
C THR A 293 1.40 12.06 30.27
N GLU A 294 0.92 11.46 29.19
CA GLU A 294 -0.01 10.32 29.24
C GLU A 294 0.65 9.06 29.86
N ASN A 295 1.91 8.79 29.51
CA ASN A 295 2.64 7.65 30.06
C ASN A 295 2.96 7.80 31.55
N GLU A 296 3.22 9.03 32.02
CA GLU A 296 3.38 9.30 33.46
C GLU A 296 2.07 9.10 34.22
N GLU A 297 0.93 9.43 33.62
CA GLU A 297 -0.39 9.16 34.21
C GLU A 297 -0.67 7.66 34.30
N LEU A 298 -0.42 6.92 33.21
CA LEU A 298 -0.55 5.47 33.20
C LEU A 298 0.35 4.78 34.24
N ALA A 299 1.58 5.26 34.43
CA ALA A 299 2.48 4.75 35.45
C ALA A 299 1.92 4.98 36.87
N ARG A 300 1.41 6.18 37.16
CA ARG A 300 0.79 6.49 38.46
C ARG A 300 -0.45 5.64 38.72
N GLU A 301 -1.24 5.35 37.69
CA GLU A 301 -2.43 4.51 37.82
C GLU A 301 -2.06 3.03 38.04
N LEU A 302 -1.04 2.52 37.35
CA LEU A 302 -0.50 1.19 37.62
C LEU A 302 -0.02 1.08 39.07
N ASP A 303 0.74 2.06 39.56
CA ASP A 303 1.24 2.09 40.93
C ASP A 303 0.10 1.98 41.95
N ARG A 304 -0.99 2.73 41.77
CA ARG A 304 -2.18 2.65 42.63
C ARG A 304 -2.80 1.25 42.63
N ARG A 305 -2.92 0.62 41.47
CA ARG A 305 -3.50 -0.72 41.33
C ARG A 305 -2.61 -1.82 41.92
N LEU A 306 -1.29 -1.63 41.89
CA LEU A 306 -0.34 -2.57 42.47
C LEU A 306 -0.30 -2.50 44.00
N VAL A 307 -0.80 -1.42 44.63
CA VAL A 307 -0.94 -1.34 46.10
C VAL A 307 -1.74 -2.53 46.64
N ASP A 308 -2.83 -2.90 45.97
CA ASP A 308 -3.75 -3.96 46.42
C ASP A 308 -3.23 -5.38 46.16
N VAL A 309 -2.10 -5.54 45.47
CA VAL A 309 -1.42 -6.83 45.31
C VAL A 309 -0.68 -7.15 46.62
N ASP A 310 -1.44 -7.38 47.69
CA ASP A 310 -0.93 -7.70 49.03
C ASP A 310 -0.94 -9.20 49.28
N ALA A 311 0.24 -9.80 49.24
CA ALA A 311 0.48 -11.14 49.77
C ALA A 311 1.77 -11.06 50.58
N SER A 312 1.77 -11.75 51.71
CA SER A 312 2.89 -11.84 52.65
C SER A 312 4.20 -12.10 51.91
N GLU A 313 5.29 -11.46 52.33
CA GLU A 313 6.60 -11.63 51.71
C GLU A 313 6.97 -13.13 51.62
N PRO A 314 7.34 -13.61 50.43
CA PRO A 314 7.56 -15.03 50.18
C PRO A 314 8.81 -15.53 50.93
N LYS A 315 8.70 -16.69 51.60
CA LYS A 315 9.79 -17.27 52.40
C LYS A 315 10.54 -18.38 51.66
N THR A 316 9.88 -19.03 50.71
CA THR A 316 10.43 -20.10 49.86
C THR A 316 10.55 -19.68 48.40
N ASP A 317 11.35 -20.40 47.60
CA ASP A 317 11.54 -20.07 46.18
C ASP A 317 10.28 -20.26 45.32
N GLU A 318 9.42 -21.23 45.68
CA GLU A 318 8.11 -21.43 45.06
C GLU A 318 7.15 -20.28 45.38
N GLU A 319 7.14 -19.81 46.63
CA GLU A 319 6.37 -18.63 47.03
C GLU A 319 6.87 -17.36 46.34
N LYS A 320 8.19 -17.22 46.11
CA LYS A 320 8.78 -16.10 45.37
C LYS A 320 8.32 -16.08 43.93
N ALA A 321 8.38 -17.21 43.25
CA ALA A 321 7.91 -17.33 41.87
C ALA A 321 6.40 -17.01 41.77
N ALA A 322 5.60 -17.51 42.72
CA ALA A 322 4.17 -17.22 42.79
C ALA A 322 3.89 -15.73 43.07
N PHE A 323 4.70 -15.09 43.92
CA PHE A 323 4.59 -13.65 44.22
C PHE A 323 4.90 -12.79 43.00
N ILE A 324 6.01 -13.06 42.29
CA ILE A 324 6.37 -12.39 41.03
C ILE A 324 5.25 -12.56 39.99
N ASN A 325 4.71 -13.77 39.83
CA ASN A 325 3.65 -14.04 38.87
C ASN A 325 2.34 -13.28 39.17
N ARG A 326 2.01 -13.01 40.45
CA ARG A 326 0.84 -12.19 40.81
C ARG A 326 0.99 -10.75 40.36
N PHE A 327 2.16 -10.16 40.59
CA PHE A 327 2.44 -8.81 40.11
C PHE A 327 2.41 -8.75 38.59
N ILE A 328 3.07 -9.70 37.90
CA ILE A 328 3.02 -9.78 36.44
C ILE A 328 1.58 -9.91 35.94
N ALA A 329 0.75 -10.74 36.56
CA ALA A 329 -0.65 -10.91 36.17
C ALA A 329 -1.47 -9.62 36.37
N ALA A 330 -1.28 -8.92 37.50
CA ALA A 330 -1.94 -7.64 37.76
C ALA A 330 -1.52 -6.57 36.76
N THR A 331 -0.21 -6.46 36.47
CA THR A 331 0.30 -5.53 35.46
C THR A 331 -0.16 -5.90 34.05
N ASN A 332 -0.18 -7.18 33.70
CA ASN A 332 -0.66 -7.63 32.39
C ASN A 332 -2.14 -7.36 32.20
N LYS A 333 -2.96 -7.53 33.24
CA LYS A 333 -4.37 -7.13 33.20
C LYS A 333 -4.52 -5.62 32.94
N PHE A 334 -3.72 -4.78 33.60
CA PHE A 334 -3.72 -3.34 33.34
C PHE A 334 -3.25 -3.00 31.92
N LEU A 335 -2.21 -3.68 31.43
CA LEU A 335 -1.71 -3.52 30.06
C LEU A 335 -2.78 -3.92 29.03
N GLU A 336 -3.50 -5.01 29.26
CA GLU A 336 -4.63 -5.45 28.43
C GLU A 336 -5.74 -4.39 28.38
N GLU A 337 -6.16 -3.87 29.54
CA GLU A 337 -7.16 -2.80 29.64
C GLU A 337 -6.73 -1.50 28.94
N THR A 338 -5.42 -1.27 28.78
CA THR A 338 -4.86 -0.08 28.15
C THR A 338 -4.35 -0.33 26.72
N GLY A 339 -4.66 -1.49 26.13
CA GLY A 339 -4.30 -1.82 24.74
C GLY A 339 -2.80 -2.05 24.51
N ARG A 340 -2.05 -2.44 25.54
CA ARG A 340 -0.60 -2.63 25.50
C ARG A 340 -0.20 -4.10 25.62
N PRO A 341 0.94 -4.52 25.04
CA PRO A 341 1.35 -5.91 25.08
C PRO A 341 1.79 -6.33 26.49
N HIS A 342 1.58 -7.60 26.80
CA HIS A 342 1.93 -8.19 28.09
C HIS A 342 3.45 -8.19 28.34
N LEU A 343 3.80 -8.07 29.62
CA LEU A 343 5.13 -8.37 30.13
C LEU A 343 5.44 -9.86 29.97
N TYR A 344 6.66 -10.15 29.52
CA TYR A 344 7.21 -11.49 29.53
C TYR A 344 7.71 -11.85 30.92
N SER A 345 7.32 -13.03 31.41
CA SER A 345 7.71 -13.49 32.74
C SER A 345 9.19 -13.84 32.83
N LYS A 346 9.76 -14.47 31.79
CA LYS A 346 11.14 -14.98 31.80
C LYS A 346 12.20 -13.90 32.13
N PRO A 347 12.24 -12.72 31.48
CA PRO A 347 13.20 -11.67 31.82
C PRO A 347 13.08 -11.17 33.26
N ILE A 348 11.85 -11.12 33.80
CA ILE A 348 11.59 -10.66 35.17
C ILE A 348 12.11 -11.70 36.17
N HIS A 349 11.86 -12.99 35.94
CA HIS A 349 12.40 -14.06 36.77
C HIS A 349 13.93 -14.13 36.71
N GLU A 350 14.54 -13.94 35.54
CA GLU A 350 16.00 -13.91 35.37
C GLU A 350 16.67 -12.77 36.16
N ALA A 351 16.02 -11.60 36.27
CA ALA A 351 16.52 -10.46 37.04
C ALA A 351 16.68 -10.76 38.54
N PHE A 352 15.98 -11.76 39.07
CA PHE A 352 16.04 -12.17 40.47
C PHE A 352 16.75 -13.51 40.69
N SER A 353 17.49 -14.01 39.69
CA SER A 353 18.24 -15.26 39.78
C SER A 353 19.41 -15.25 40.79
N SER A 354 19.89 -14.07 41.20
CA SER A 354 21.05 -13.92 42.10
C SER A 354 20.78 -13.05 43.34
N GLY A 355 19.54 -12.94 43.82
CA GLY A 355 19.19 -12.14 45.01
C GLY A 355 17.86 -12.55 45.66
N THR A 356 17.55 -11.97 46.83
CA THR A 356 16.23 -12.13 47.49
C THR A 356 15.28 -11.02 47.04
N PRO A 357 14.27 -11.32 46.21
CA PRO A 357 13.32 -10.32 45.75
C PRO A 357 12.39 -9.91 46.90
N ASP A 358 12.39 -8.63 47.26
CA ASP A 358 11.36 -8.00 48.08
C ASP A 358 10.34 -7.26 47.22
N ARG A 359 9.21 -6.82 47.82
CA ARG A 359 8.15 -6.10 47.11
C ARG A 359 8.68 -4.88 46.33
N GLY A 360 9.56 -4.09 46.92
CA GLY A 360 10.11 -2.89 46.31
C GLY A 360 10.98 -3.19 45.10
N THR A 361 11.82 -4.23 45.20
CA THR A 361 12.66 -4.67 44.07
C THR A 361 11.85 -5.24 42.91
N ILE A 362 10.78 -6.00 43.19
CA ILE A 362 9.87 -6.53 42.17
C ILE A 362 9.11 -5.39 41.49
N GLN A 363 8.55 -4.46 42.26
CA GLN A 363 7.85 -3.30 41.71
C GLN A 363 8.79 -2.45 40.85
N SER A 364 10.04 -2.23 41.30
CA SER A 364 11.03 -1.49 40.53
C SER A 364 11.38 -2.17 39.19
N GLU A 365 11.53 -3.49 39.15
CA GLU A 365 11.79 -4.20 37.89
C GLU A 365 10.56 -4.19 36.98
N ILE A 366 9.35 -4.32 37.52
CA ILE A 366 8.10 -4.21 36.76
C ILE A 366 7.95 -2.81 36.18
N ASP A 367 8.17 -1.76 36.98
CA ASP A 367 8.13 -0.38 36.52
C ASP A 367 9.14 -0.13 35.41
N LYS A 368 10.34 -0.70 35.53
CA LYS A 368 11.37 -0.61 34.50
C LYS A 368 10.93 -1.27 33.20
N GLN A 369 10.34 -2.47 33.24
CA GLN A 369 9.85 -3.17 32.05
C GLN A 369 8.61 -2.48 31.47
N PHE A 370 7.68 -2.03 32.32
CA PHE A 370 6.52 -1.24 31.95
C PHE A 370 6.91 0.07 31.26
N ARG A 371 7.90 0.80 31.80
CA ARG A 371 8.42 2.03 31.18
C ARG A 371 9.04 1.79 29.82
N GLN A 372 9.65 0.62 29.59
CA GLN A 372 10.09 0.26 28.24
C GLN A 372 8.91 0.10 27.28
N ILE A 373 7.83 -0.57 27.72
CA ILE A 373 6.61 -0.76 26.90
C ILE A 373 6.03 0.59 26.47
N ILE A 374 5.79 1.49 27.43
CA ILE A 374 5.09 2.75 27.17
C ILE A 374 5.94 3.75 26.36
N ALA A 375 7.27 3.66 26.45
CA ALA A 375 8.19 4.43 25.62
C ALA A 375 8.33 3.90 24.19
N ALA A 376 7.64 2.81 23.82
CA ALA A 376 7.78 2.13 22.53
C ALA A 376 9.25 1.86 22.15
N ALA A 377 10.10 1.57 23.14
CA ALA A 377 11.53 1.41 22.92
C ALA A 377 11.83 0.13 22.12
N LYS A 378 12.75 0.18 21.16
CA LYS A 378 13.20 -1.01 20.43
C LYS A 378 13.68 -2.09 21.40
N PRO A 379 13.43 -3.39 21.11
CA PRO A 379 13.99 -4.47 21.89
C PRO A 379 15.52 -4.33 21.94
N ARG A 380 16.10 -4.48 23.12
CA ARG A 380 17.56 -4.50 23.34
C ARG A 380 18.18 -5.89 23.13
N ALA A 381 17.45 -6.80 22.48
CA ALA A 381 17.80 -8.21 22.41
C ALA A 381 19.11 -8.40 21.65
N GLY A 382 20.11 -8.98 22.33
CA GLY A 382 21.37 -9.42 21.75
C GLY A 382 22.16 -8.29 21.09
N VAL A 383 22.90 -7.53 21.92
CA VAL A 383 23.96 -6.61 21.49
C VAL A 383 24.67 -7.17 20.25
N LEU A 384 24.36 -6.61 19.07
CA LEU A 384 25.29 -6.65 17.95
C LEU A 384 26.62 -6.14 18.51
N ARG A 385 27.77 -6.70 18.11
CA ARG A 385 29.08 -6.39 18.73
C ARG A 385 29.39 -4.88 18.87
N ASP A 386 28.67 -4.02 18.16
CA ASP A 386 28.75 -2.56 18.13
C ASP A 386 27.80 -1.82 19.10
N GLY A 387 26.90 -2.49 19.82
CA GLY A 387 26.01 -1.87 20.83
C GLY A 387 24.77 -1.17 20.28
N ARG A 388 24.48 -1.23 18.98
CA ARG A 388 23.30 -0.56 18.39
C ARG A 388 22.01 -1.39 18.55
N PRO A 389 20.82 -0.75 18.61
CA PRO A 389 19.54 -1.45 18.53
C PRO A 389 19.38 -2.19 17.19
N LEU A 390 18.64 -3.29 17.20
CA LEU A 390 18.26 -4.02 15.98
C LEU A 390 17.38 -3.14 15.09
N THR A 391 17.61 -3.19 13.78
CA THR A 391 16.69 -2.64 12.78
C THR A 391 15.50 -3.59 12.57
N TRP A 392 14.39 -3.10 11.99
CA TRP A 392 13.20 -3.91 11.71
C TRP A 392 13.50 -5.22 10.98
N ARG A 393 14.44 -5.19 10.03
CA ARG A 393 14.85 -6.35 9.22
C ARG A 393 15.74 -7.32 9.99
N GLU A 394 16.45 -6.87 11.01
CA GLU A 394 17.33 -7.69 11.84
C GLU A 394 16.57 -8.39 12.98
N MET A 395 15.38 -7.92 13.33
CA MET A 395 14.52 -8.53 14.34
C MET A 395 13.97 -9.89 13.87
N THR A 396 13.78 -10.81 14.80
CA THR A 396 12.98 -12.03 14.59
C THR A 396 11.50 -11.68 14.40
N GLU A 397 10.69 -12.62 13.91
CA GLU A 397 9.25 -12.40 13.73
C GLU A 397 8.53 -12.08 15.05
N ALA A 398 8.87 -12.78 16.13
CA ALA A 398 8.31 -12.54 17.46
C ALA A 398 8.71 -11.15 18.01
N GLU A 399 9.95 -10.73 17.79
CA GLU A 399 10.42 -9.40 18.18
C GLU A 399 9.73 -8.30 17.37
N ARG A 400 9.55 -8.48 16.06
CA ARG A 400 8.79 -7.56 15.21
C ARG A 400 7.35 -7.42 15.68
N ASP A 401 6.67 -8.53 15.95
CA ASP A 401 5.28 -8.51 16.42
C ASP A 401 5.15 -7.76 17.76
N ASN A 402 6.02 -8.07 18.72
CA ASN A 402 6.02 -7.37 20.01
C ASN A 402 6.33 -5.87 19.84
N TYR A 403 7.38 -5.53 19.09
CA TYR A 403 7.78 -4.15 18.87
C TYR A 403 6.69 -3.36 18.16
N PHE A 404 6.09 -3.94 17.12
CA PHE A 404 4.99 -3.34 16.38
C PHE A 404 3.79 -3.04 17.28
N LYS A 405 3.37 -3.98 18.13
CA LYS A 405 2.26 -3.77 19.08
C LYS A 405 2.55 -2.61 20.05
N ARG A 406 3.78 -2.52 20.57
CA ARG A 406 4.20 -1.41 21.47
C ARG A 406 4.20 -0.07 20.74
N LEU A 407 4.74 -0.07 19.53
CA LEU A 407 4.82 1.11 18.68
C LEU A 407 3.42 1.64 18.33
N MET A 408 2.53 0.76 17.89
CA MET A 408 1.16 1.11 17.56
C MET A 408 0.35 1.54 18.78
N ALA A 409 0.57 0.94 19.95
CA ALA A 409 -0.08 1.40 21.19
C ALA A 409 0.34 2.83 21.57
N ALA A 410 1.63 3.17 21.43
CA ALA A 410 2.10 4.54 21.65
C ALA A 410 1.54 5.51 20.60
N VAL A 411 1.56 5.13 19.32
CA VAL A 411 0.98 5.93 18.24
C VAL A 411 -0.52 6.17 18.46
N ASN A 412 -1.30 5.14 18.77
CA ASN A 412 -2.74 5.26 18.97
C ASN A 412 -3.06 6.10 20.20
N LEU A 413 -2.30 5.95 21.30
CA LEU A 413 -2.42 6.84 22.46
C LEU A 413 -2.20 8.31 22.07
N TYR A 414 -1.16 8.59 21.27
CA TYR A 414 -0.92 9.94 20.78
C TYR A 414 -2.07 10.45 19.89
N LEU A 415 -2.53 9.64 18.93
CA LEU A 415 -3.61 10.02 18.00
C LEU A 415 -4.93 10.30 18.72
N GLU A 416 -5.23 9.53 19.77
CA GLU A 416 -6.43 9.73 20.60
C GLU A 416 -6.34 11.00 21.45
N LYS A 417 -5.20 11.19 22.15
CA LYS A 417 -5.02 12.24 23.16
C LYS A 417 -4.57 13.59 22.61
N ASN A 418 -4.15 13.67 21.35
CA ASN A 418 -3.79 14.94 20.72
C ASN A 418 -5.05 15.79 20.47
N GLU A 419 -5.35 16.72 21.37
CA GLU A 419 -6.55 17.58 21.29
C GLU A 419 -6.63 18.40 19.98
N ASP A 420 -5.48 18.88 19.48
CA ASP A 420 -5.43 19.73 18.28
C ASP A 420 -5.70 18.96 16.98
N ALA A 421 -5.50 17.64 16.96
CA ALA A 421 -5.62 16.82 15.76
C ALA A 421 -6.07 15.39 16.08
N SER A 422 -7.07 15.25 16.95
CA SER A 422 -7.56 13.94 17.41
C SER A 422 -8.03 13.09 16.24
N ARG A 423 -7.58 11.83 16.21
CA ARG A 423 -7.85 10.88 15.14
C ARG A 423 -8.26 9.52 15.72
N PRO A 424 -9.10 8.77 14.99
CA PRO A 424 -9.36 7.38 15.34
C PRO A 424 -8.07 6.57 15.39
N GLU A 425 -8.08 5.53 16.22
CA GLU A 425 -6.95 4.60 16.30
C GLU A 425 -6.66 3.91 14.96
N ILE A 426 -5.40 3.56 14.77
CA ILE A 426 -4.95 2.74 13.66
C ILE A 426 -5.10 1.27 14.04
N GLU A 427 -6.16 0.64 13.55
CA GLU A 427 -6.34 -0.81 13.59
C GLU A 427 -5.62 -1.47 12.42
N TYR A 428 -4.30 -1.68 12.56
CA TYR A 428 -3.52 -2.33 11.51
C TYR A 428 -3.69 -3.86 11.54
N GLY A 429 -4.29 -4.41 10.49
CA GLY A 429 -4.46 -5.85 10.30
C GLY A 429 -4.09 -6.32 8.90
N LYS A 430 -3.95 -7.64 8.73
CA LYS A 430 -3.60 -8.26 7.42
C LYS A 430 -4.55 -7.88 6.29
N VAL A 431 -5.81 -7.58 6.61
CA VAL A 431 -6.82 -7.25 5.61
C VAL A 431 -6.52 -5.91 4.91
N ILE A 432 -6.08 -4.90 5.67
CA ILE A 432 -5.81 -3.56 5.14
C ILE A 432 -4.32 -3.35 4.76
N ALA A 433 -3.49 -4.35 5.00
CA ALA A 433 -2.07 -4.34 4.69
C ALA A 433 -1.80 -4.44 3.19
N ALA A 434 -0.65 -3.92 2.77
CA ALA A 434 -0.13 -4.13 1.43
C ALA A 434 0.31 -5.59 1.21
N HIS A 435 0.37 -6.01 -0.05
CA HIS A 435 0.91 -7.32 -0.41
C HIS A 435 2.37 -7.45 0.05
N PRO A 436 2.78 -8.57 0.69
CA PRO A 436 4.16 -8.72 1.18
C PRO A 436 5.24 -8.64 0.09
N ARG A 437 4.86 -8.88 -1.17
CA ARG A 437 5.71 -8.91 -2.36
C ARG A 437 5.17 -8.01 -3.46
N LEU A 438 5.08 -6.70 -3.20
CA LEU A 438 4.66 -5.70 -4.18
C LEU A 438 5.59 -5.62 -5.41
N ASP A 439 6.83 -6.07 -5.27
CA ASP A 439 7.78 -6.19 -6.38
C ASP A 439 7.35 -7.22 -7.43
N LEU A 440 6.62 -8.26 -6.99
CA LEU A 440 6.23 -9.38 -7.84
C LEU A 440 4.72 -9.43 -8.14
N PHE A 441 3.89 -8.94 -7.23
CA PHE A 441 2.43 -9.03 -7.32
C PHE A 441 1.72 -7.70 -7.06
N VAL A 442 0.56 -7.56 -7.71
CA VAL A 442 -0.47 -6.52 -7.58
C VAL A 442 -0.06 -5.07 -7.85
N SER A 443 1.20 -4.69 -7.62
CA SER A 443 1.71 -3.36 -7.99
C SER A 443 1.62 -3.13 -9.51
N PRO A 444 1.31 -1.92 -9.98
CA PRO A 444 1.27 -1.58 -11.41
C PRO A 444 2.58 -1.87 -12.17
N THR A 445 3.72 -1.86 -11.47
CA THR A 445 5.05 -2.10 -12.05
C THR A 445 5.54 -3.54 -11.86
N SER A 446 4.77 -4.38 -11.16
CA SER A 446 5.13 -5.78 -10.94
C SER A 446 4.91 -6.63 -12.19
N ALA A 447 5.48 -7.84 -12.21
CA ALA A 447 5.22 -8.82 -13.27
C ALA A 447 3.75 -9.30 -13.28
N HIS A 448 3.05 -9.20 -12.15
CA HIS A 448 1.66 -9.62 -11.97
C HIS A 448 0.78 -8.45 -11.48
N PRO A 449 0.55 -7.41 -12.30
CA PRO A 449 -0.15 -6.21 -11.86
C PRO A 449 -1.63 -6.50 -11.57
N MET A 450 -2.19 -5.82 -10.57
CA MET A 450 -3.55 -6.09 -10.07
C MET A 450 -4.58 -6.07 -11.20
N LYS A 451 -4.49 -5.09 -12.10
CA LYS A 451 -5.41 -4.92 -13.24
C LYS A 451 -5.46 -6.12 -14.19
N SER A 452 -4.38 -6.89 -14.29
CA SER A 452 -4.27 -8.02 -15.20
C SER A 452 -4.55 -9.35 -14.51
N MET A 453 -4.19 -9.48 -13.23
CA MET A 453 -4.17 -10.76 -12.52
C MET A 453 -5.25 -10.89 -11.46
N GLY A 454 -5.76 -9.81 -10.87
CA GLY A 454 -6.69 -9.93 -9.75
C GLY A 454 -6.11 -10.70 -8.55
N CYS A 455 -6.96 -11.01 -7.57
CA CYS A 455 -6.63 -11.85 -6.42
C CYS A 455 -7.00 -13.33 -6.67
N THR A 456 -8.18 -13.56 -7.24
CA THR A 456 -8.76 -14.89 -7.49
C THR A 456 -7.95 -15.77 -8.43
N VAL A 457 -7.10 -15.20 -9.27
CA VAL A 457 -6.24 -15.99 -10.17
C VAL A 457 -5.22 -16.79 -9.38
N CYS A 458 -4.64 -16.19 -8.34
CA CYS A 458 -3.67 -16.83 -7.47
C CYS A 458 -4.35 -17.57 -6.32
N HIS A 459 -5.33 -16.95 -5.69
CA HIS A 459 -5.94 -17.45 -4.45
C HIS A 459 -7.17 -18.32 -4.65
N GLU A 460 -7.78 -18.36 -5.84
CA GLU A 460 -9.12 -18.93 -6.07
C GLU A 460 -10.21 -18.24 -5.23
N GLY A 461 -11.34 -18.91 -5.00
CA GLY A 461 -12.48 -18.37 -4.27
C GLY A 461 -13.48 -17.60 -5.12
N SER A 462 -14.45 -16.99 -4.44
CA SER A 462 -15.51 -16.22 -5.07
C SER A 462 -15.14 -14.74 -5.17
N GLY A 463 -14.61 -14.34 -6.32
CA GLY A 463 -14.27 -12.93 -6.58
C GLY A 463 -15.47 -12.00 -6.65
N GLN A 464 -16.71 -12.50 -6.73
CA GLN A 464 -17.90 -11.66 -6.82
C GLN A 464 -18.51 -11.32 -5.46
N GLU A 465 -18.08 -12.01 -4.41
CA GLU A 465 -18.68 -11.87 -3.09
C GLU A 465 -17.98 -10.78 -2.27
N THR A 466 -18.77 -10.12 -1.43
CA THR A 466 -18.28 -9.10 -0.48
C THR A 466 -18.44 -9.54 0.97
N ASP A 467 -18.98 -10.73 1.21
CA ASP A 467 -19.01 -11.38 2.52
C ASP A 467 -17.79 -12.28 2.71
N PHE A 468 -17.29 -12.37 3.95
CA PHE A 468 -16.09 -13.14 4.26
C PHE A 468 -16.25 -14.63 3.97
N ILE A 469 -17.38 -15.24 4.35
CA ILE A 469 -17.62 -16.67 4.18
C ILE A 469 -17.93 -16.96 2.71
N PHE A 470 -18.81 -16.17 2.08
CA PHE A 470 -19.17 -16.40 0.67
C PHE A 470 -18.06 -16.09 -0.33
N ALA A 471 -17.08 -15.24 0.02
CA ALA A 471 -15.82 -15.13 -0.73
C ALA A 471 -15.01 -16.44 -0.74
N ALA A 472 -15.45 -17.44 0.04
CA ALA A 472 -14.91 -18.78 0.16
C ALA A 472 -13.50 -18.82 0.77
N HIS A 473 -13.25 -18.00 1.79
CA HIS A 473 -12.03 -18.08 2.59
C HIS A 473 -11.88 -19.46 3.24
N THR A 474 -10.71 -20.08 3.12
CA THR A 474 -10.49 -21.43 3.66
C THR A 474 -9.72 -21.38 4.98
N PRO A 475 -10.31 -21.90 6.09
CA PRO A 475 -9.62 -21.93 7.38
C PRO A 475 -8.43 -22.91 7.36
N LYS A 476 -7.42 -22.63 8.20
CA LYS A 476 -6.21 -23.44 8.33
C LYS A 476 -6.46 -24.78 9.03
N ASN A 477 -7.41 -24.83 9.95
CA ASN A 477 -7.74 -25.99 10.79
C ASN A 477 -9.17 -25.85 11.36
N ALA A 478 -9.66 -26.90 12.03
CA ALA A 478 -11.00 -26.93 12.61
C ALA A 478 -11.21 -25.88 13.72
N GLU A 479 -10.17 -25.59 14.51
CA GLU A 479 -10.23 -24.55 15.54
C GLU A 479 -10.48 -23.16 14.94
N GLN A 480 -9.71 -22.77 13.93
CA GLN A 480 -9.91 -21.51 13.20
C GLN A 480 -11.25 -21.49 12.48
N ARG A 481 -11.72 -22.63 11.97
CA ARG A 481 -13.05 -22.73 11.38
C ARG A 481 -14.12 -22.34 12.39
N HIS A 482 -14.09 -22.91 13.59
CA HIS A 482 -15.05 -22.56 14.65
C HIS A 482 -14.94 -21.10 15.08
N GLU A 483 -13.72 -20.56 15.19
CA GLU A 483 -13.50 -19.14 15.47
C GLU A 483 -14.14 -18.26 14.39
N TRP A 484 -13.94 -18.59 13.12
CA TRP A 484 -14.48 -17.84 11.99
C TRP A 484 -15.99 -18.01 11.83
N GLU A 485 -16.55 -19.19 12.12
CA GLU A 485 -18.00 -19.40 12.14
C GLU A 485 -18.66 -18.53 13.22
N HIS A 486 -18.04 -18.43 14.39
CA HIS A 486 -18.54 -17.56 15.45
C HIS A 486 -18.39 -16.06 15.10
N LYS A 487 -17.28 -15.68 14.46
CA LYS A 487 -16.97 -14.27 14.16
C LYS A 487 -17.68 -13.73 12.93
N TYR A 488 -17.80 -14.55 11.89
CA TYR A 488 -18.27 -14.13 10.57
C TYR A 488 -19.58 -14.81 10.16
N GLY A 489 -19.97 -15.89 10.81
CA GLY A 489 -21.28 -16.51 10.62
C GLY A 489 -22.40 -15.61 11.15
N GLU A 490 -23.55 -15.78 10.54
CA GLU A 490 -24.81 -15.08 10.77
C GLU A 490 -25.94 -16.11 10.72
N SER A 491 -26.97 -15.83 11.49
CA SER A 491 -28.20 -16.62 11.48
C SER A 491 -29.39 -15.68 11.46
N GLU A 492 -30.29 -15.91 10.52
CA GLU A 492 -31.54 -15.15 10.43
C GLU A 492 -32.68 -16.03 10.93
N LEU A 493 -33.44 -15.53 11.92
CA LEU A 493 -34.56 -16.27 12.52
C LEU A 493 -34.18 -17.68 13.04
N GLY A 494 -32.93 -17.85 13.48
CA GLY A 494 -32.40 -19.12 13.96
C GLY A 494 -31.92 -20.07 12.86
N ILE A 495 -31.92 -19.64 11.59
CA ILE A 495 -31.44 -20.40 10.44
C ILE A 495 -30.03 -19.93 10.09
N PRO A 496 -29.01 -20.81 10.09
CA PRO A 496 -27.67 -20.45 9.67
C PRO A 496 -27.63 -20.17 8.16
N MET A 497 -27.28 -18.94 7.77
CA MET A 497 -27.33 -18.51 6.36
C MET A 497 -25.96 -18.55 5.68
N ASN A 498 -24.92 -18.05 6.34
CA ASN A 498 -23.54 -17.96 5.87
C ASN A 498 -22.63 -18.82 6.75
N THR A 499 -22.53 -20.11 6.43
CA THR A 499 -21.62 -21.02 7.13
C THR A 499 -20.63 -21.63 6.15
N PHE A 500 -19.47 -22.06 6.63
CA PHE A 500 -18.52 -22.77 5.77
C PHE A 500 -19.08 -24.09 5.25
N HIS A 501 -20.10 -24.67 5.90
CA HIS A 501 -20.78 -25.85 5.38
C HIS A 501 -21.42 -25.58 4.01
N VAL A 502 -22.07 -24.42 3.85
CA VAL A 502 -22.66 -23.99 2.57
C VAL A 502 -21.59 -23.83 1.50
N VAL A 503 -20.46 -23.21 1.85
CA VAL A 503 -19.34 -23.05 0.92
C VAL A 503 -18.78 -24.41 0.51
N ASP A 504 -18.52 -25.30 1.47
CA ASP A 504 -17.92 -26.61 1.17
C ASP A 504 -18.83 -27.50 0.31
N GLU A 505 -20.16 -27.37 0.46
CA GLU A 505 -21.13 -28.20 -0.27
C GLU A 505 -21.44 -27.66 -1.66
N PHE A 506 -21.53 -26.34 -1.82
CA PHE A 506 -22.01 -25.72 -3.06
C PHE A 506 -20.91 -25.01 -3.86
N TRP A 507 -19.72 -24.80 -3.28
CA TRP A 507 -18.65 -24.09 -3.93
C TRP A 507 -17.55 -25.04 -4.45
N GLU A 508 -17.46 -25.16 -5.77
CA GLU A 508 -16.50 -26.08 -6.41
C GLU A 508 -15.03 -25.64 -6.24
N ARG A 509 -14.77 -24.35 -6.01
CA ARG A 509 -13.41 -23.77 -5.99
C ARG A 509 -13.22 -22.78 -4.84
N PRO A 510 -13.16 -23.25 -3.58
CA PRO A 510 -12.89 -22.38 -2.45
C PRO A 510 -11.47 -21.81 -2.53
N MET A 511 -11.19 -20.74 -1.78
CA MET A 511 -9.85 -20.15 -1.79
C MET A 511 -8.81 -21.19 -1.37
N LEU A 512 -7.68 -21.22 -2.06
CA LEU A 512 -6.54 -22.01 -1.65
C LEU A 512 -6.03 -21.49 -0.31
N ARG A 513 -5.70 -22.41 0.59
CA ARG A 513 -4.95 -22.07 1.82
C ARG A 513 -3.62 -21.44 1.43
N ASP A 514 -3.11 -20.51 2.23
CA ASP A 514 -1.88 -19.75 1.93
C ASP A 514 -0.70 -20.62 1.45
N LYS A 515 -0.48 -21.80 2.07
CA LYS A 515 0.59 -22.72 1.67
C LYS A 515 0.40 -23.37 0.29
N TYR A 516 -0.80 -23.34 -0.27
CA TYR A 516 -1.14 -23.94 -1.56
C TYR A 516 -1.42 -22.92 -2.66
N THR A 517 -1.38 -21.61 -2.38
CA THR A 517 -1.60 -20.55 -3.38
C THR A 517 -0.69 -20.70 -4.61
N SER A 518 0.55 -21.17 -4.41
CA SER A 518 1.50 -21.42 -5.52
C SER A 518 1.03 -22.47 -6.54
N ALA A 519 0.05 -23.32 -6.20
CA ALA A 519 -0.54 -24.25 -7.16
C ALA A 519 -1.21 -23.52 -8.33
N SER A 520 -1.74 -22.32 -8.10
CA SER A 520 -2.32 -21.49 -9.15
C SER A 520 -1.31 -20.95 -10.14
N CYS A 521 0.01 -20.95 -9.84
CA CYS A 521 1.02 -20.53 -10.80
C CYS A 521 0.95 -21.38 -12.09
N ALA A 522 0.61 -22.66 -11.98
CA ALA A 522 0.47 -23.59 -13.10
C ALA A 522 -0.62 -23.19 -14.12
N LYS A 523 -1.51 -22.23 -13.79
CA LYS A 523 -2.52 -21.70 -14.72
C LYS A 523 -1.90 -20.96 -15.91
N CYS A 524 -0.71 -20.40 -15.73
CA CYS A 524 0.02 -19.66 -16.77
C CYS A 524 1.45 -20.17 -16.97
N HIS A 525 2.04 -20.77 -15.92
CA HIS A 525 3.38 -21.32 -15.93
C HIS A 525 3.33 -22.84 -16.09
N ASP A 526 3.16 -23.31 -17.33
CA ASP A 526 2.92 -24.72 -17.65
C ASP A 526 4.19 -25.56 -17.79
N GLN A 527 5.35 -24.92 -18.00
CA GLN A 527 6.61 -25.63 -18.19
C GLN A 527 7.17 -26.16 -16.87
N ILE A 528 7.89 -27.27 -16.90
CA ILE A 528 8.38 -27.92 -15.67
C ILE A 528 9.32 -27.01 -14.85
N PHE A 529 10.18 -26.23 -15.53
CA PHE A 529 11.29 -25.49 -14.92
C PHE A 529 11.16 -23.96 -14.97
N ASP A 530 10.04 -23.43 -15.46
CA ASP A 530 9.86 -21.97 -15.58
C ASP A 530 9.71 -21.27 -14.22
N LEU A 531 9.28 -22.01 -13.20
CA LEU A 531 9.12 -21.56 -11.83
C LEU A 531 10.27 -21.95 -10.89
N ASP A 532 11.33 -22.61 -11.38
CA ASP A 532 12.45 -23.05 -10.55
C ASP A 532 13.30 -21.85 -10.08
N ARG A 533 13.56 -20.90 -10.99
CA ARG A 533 14.51 -19.79 -10.76
C ARG A 533 14.22 -18.55 -11.59
N HIS A 534 14.43 -17.38 -10.99
CA HIS A 534 14.54 -16.12 -11.72
C HIS A 534 16.00 -15.68 -11.76
N LYS A 535 16.58 -15.67 -12.97
CA LYS A 535 18.04 -15.54 -13.19
C LYS A 535 18.80 -16.65 -12.45
N THR A 536 19.38 -16.33 -11.30
CA THR A 536 20.18 -17.26 -10.46
C THR A 536 19.55 -17.53 -9.10
N ALA A 537 18.45 -16.85 -8.74
CA ALA A 537 17.81 -17.00 -7.44
C ALA A 537 16.61 -17.96 -7.54
N PRO A 538 16.47 -18.93 -6.61
CA PRO A 538 15.28 -19.76 -6.51
C PRO A 538 14.03 -18.92 -6.27
N LEU A 539 12.92 -19.29 -6.90
CA LEU A 539 11.63 -18.64 -6.68
C LEU A 539 10.95 -19.23 -5.45
N THR A 540 11.20 -18.63 -4.28
CA THR A 540 10.65 -19.10 -2.99
C THR A 540 9.12 -19.12 -2.96
N ASP A 541 8.46 -18.19 -3.67
CA ASP A 541 7.00 -18.10 -3.71
C ASP A 541 6.35 -19.25 -4.53
N ALA A 542 7.12 -19.87 -5.43
CA ALA A 542 6.67 -21.01 -6.25
C ALA A 542 7.19 -22.36 -5.72
N LYS A 543 7.85 -22.37 -4.56
CA LYS A 543 8.53 -23.55 -4.02
C LYS A 543 7.62 -24.80 -3.99
N ASN A 544 6.40 -24.68 -3.48
CA ASN A 544 5.56 -25.87 -3.27
C ASN A 544 5.06 -26.49 -4.58
N ILE A 545 4.81 -25.69 -5.62
CA ILE A 545 4.45 -26.23 -6.95
C ILE A 545 5.65 -26.88 -7.63
N VAL A 546 6.85 -26.30 -7.49
CA VAL A 546 8.09 -26.89 -7.99
C VAL A 546 8.36 -28.23 -7.30
N GLU A 547 8.36 -28.27 -5.96
CA GLU A 547 8.53 -29.50 -5.19
C GLU A 547 7.45 -30.54 -5.52
N GLY A 548 6.21 -30.12 -5.74
CA GLY A 548 5.11 -30.98 -6.17
C GLY A 548 5.36 -31.64 -7.53
N ARG A 549 5.82 -30.87 -8.53
CA ARG A 549 6.21 -31.37 -9.87
C ARG A 549 7.38 -32.34 -9.79
N GLU A 550 8.39 -32.02 -9.00
CA GLU A 550 9.54 -32.90 -8.76
C GLU A 550 9.12 -34.20 -8.09
N LEU A 551 8.26 -34.15 -7.06
CA LEU A 551 7.73 -35.33 -6.38
C LEU A 551 6.91 -36.20 -7.33
N PHE A 552 6.01 -35.60 -8.11
CA PHE A 552 5.17 -36.32 -9.08
C PHE A 552 6.03 -37.05 -10.14
N THR A 553 7.13 -36.42 -10.56
CA THR A 553 8.10 -37.00 -11.48
C THR A 553 8.92 -38.11 -10.83
N ARG A 554 9.51 -37.84 -9.65
CA ARG A 554 10.44 -38.73 -8.94
C ARG A 554 9.77 -39.99 -8.40
N VAL A 555 8.52 -39.90 -7.95
CA VAL A 555 7.72 -41.07 -7.53
C VAL A 555 7.30 -41.92 -8.74
N GLY A 556 7.38 -41.37 -9.96
CA GLY A 556 7.11 -42.09 -11.20
C GLY A 556 5.63 -42.05 -11.62
N CYS A 557 4.83 -41.14 -11.07
CA CYS A 557 3.42 -40.99 -11.45
C CYS A 557 3.27 -40.73 -12.96
N ILE A 558 4.21 -39.95 -13.53
CA ILE A 558 4.32 -39.64 -14.96
C ILE A 558 4.48 -40.87 -15.86
N ASN A 559 4.87 -42.03 -15.31
CA ASN A 559 5.07 -43.25 -16.11
C ASN A 559 3.75 -43.97 -16.42
N CYS A 560 2.70 -43.69 -15.63
CA CYS A 560 1.39 -44.32 -15.77
C CYS A 560 0.28 -43.31 -16.10
N HIS A 561 0.37 -42.09 -15.56
CA HIS A 561 -0.64 -41.06 -15.70
C HIS A 561 -0.17 -39.95 -16.63
N ASN A 562 -1.04 -39.55 -17.56
CA ASN A 562 -0.80 -38.37 -18.38
C ASN A 562 -1.18 -37.11 -17.61
N VAL A 563 -0.34 -36.09 -17.75
CA VAL A 563 -0.58 -34.73 -17.28
C VAL A 563 -0.05 -33.79 -18.35
N ASP A 564 -0.90 -32.89 -18.82
CA ASP A 564 -0.54 -31.91 -19.84
C ASP A 564 0.73 -31.12 -19.45
N GLY A 565 1.64 -30.95 -20.42
CA GLY A 565 2.95 -30.33 -20.23
C GLY A 565 4.00 -31.15 -19.43
N LEU A 566 3.61 -32.26 -18.79
CA LEU A 566 4.49 -33.05 -17.90
C LEU A 566 4.82 -34.46 -18.43
N SER A 567 3.91 -35.11 -19.17
CA SER A 567 4.11 -36.48 -19.65
C SER A 567 3.21 -36.85 -20.83
N ASP A 568 3.74 -37.68 -21.73
CA ASP A 568 3.00 -38.36 -22.80
C ASP A 568 3.28 -39.86 -22.71
N SER A 569 2.77 -40.49 -21.65
CA SER A 569 3.01 -41.89 -21.33
C SER A 569 2.00 -42.82 -22.01
N ARG A 570 2.33 -44.13 -22.10
CA ARG A 570 1.32 -45.14 -22.43
C ARG A 570 0.24 -45.13 -21.35
N ARG A 571 -1.03 -44.99 -21.74
CA ARG A 571 -2.22 -44.89 -20.86
C ARG A 571 -2.44 -46.15 -19.99
N VAL A 572 -1.60 -46.36 -18.98
CA VAL A 572 -1.77 -47.40 -17.95
C VAL A 572 -2.74 -46.92 -16.88
N GLY A 573 -2.57 -45.68 -16.42
CA GLY A 573 -3.47 -44.96 -15.52
C GLY A 573 -4.40 -44.00 -16.27
N THR A 574 -5.36 -43.43 -15.55
CA THR A 574 -6.25 -42.38 -16.07
C THR A 574 -5.50 -41.08 -16.33
N ASP A 575 -5.99 -40.28 -17.27
CA ASP A 575 -5.48 -38.92 -17.48
C ASP A 575 -5.77 -38.05 -16.25
N LEU A 576 -4.74 -37.37 -15.73
CA LEU A 576 -4.81 -36.51 -14.56
C LEU A 576 -4.78 -35.02 -14.91
N THR A 577 -4.74 -34.65 -16.19
CA THR A 577 -4.70 -33.26 -16.67
C THR A 577 -5.78 -32.37 -16.04
N HIS A 578 -6.98 -32.93 -15.79
CA HIS A 578 -8.10 -32.23 -15.16
C HIS A 578 -8.54 -32.87 -13.84
N VAL A 579 -7.63 -33.56 -13.13
CA VAL A 579 -8.01 -34.24 -11.88
C VAL A 579 -8.40 -33.24 -10.79
N GLY A 580 -7.70 -32.11 -10.71
CA GLY A 580 -7.92 -31.08 -9.69
C GLY A 580 -9.25 -30.33 -9.81
N SER A 581 -9.91 -30.37 -10.97
CA SER A 581 -11.26 -29.79 -11.13
C SER A 581 -12.38 -30.80 -10.82
N LYS A 582 -12.05 -32.08 -10.63
CA LYS A 582 -13.02 -33.14 -10.39
C LYS A 582 -12.99 -33.69 -8.97
N LEU A 583 -11.82 -33.68 -8.34
CA LEU A 583 -11.59 -34.32 -7.05
C LEU A 583 -11.10 -33.30 -6.03
N SER A 584 -11.62 -33.40 -4.80
CA SER A 584 -11.13 -32.60 -3.69
C SER A 584 -9.74 -33.08 -3.23
N SER A 585 -8.97 -32.17 -2.63
CA SER A 585 -7.65 -32.49 -2.06
C SER A 585 -7.71 -33.64 -1.06
N GLY A 586 -8.69 -33.66 -0.16
CA GLY A 586 -8.87 -34.72 0.82
C GLY A 586 -9.33 -36.06 0.23
N PHE A 587 -9.97 -36.06 -0.95
CA PHE A 587 -10.18 -37.31 -1.69
C PHE A 587 -8.87 -37.80 -2.30
N MET A 588 -8.12 -36.91 -2.98
CA MET A 588 -6.86 -37.26 -3.63
C MET A 588 -5.82 -37.77 -2.62
N GLU A 589 -5.70 -37.16 -1.45
CA GLU A 589 -4.81 -37.62 -0.37
C GLU A 589 -5.12 -39.07 0.03
N ARG A 590 -6.39 -39.36 0.34
CA ARG A 590 -6.84 -40.71 0.69
C ARG A 590 -6.68 -41.71 -0.45
N TRP A 591 -6.89 -41.28 -1.69
CA TRP A 591 -6.68 -42.10 -2.88
C TRP A 591 -5.20 -42.44 -3.09
N ILE A 592 -4.29 -41.48 -2.85
CA ILE A 592 -2.85 -41.69 -2.97
C ILE A 592 -2.35 -42.63 -1.86
N GLU A 593 -2.84 -42.46 -0.63
CA GLU A 593 -2.39 -43.24 0.52
C GLU A 593 -2.99 -44.66 0.53
N TYR A 594 -4.27 -44.81 0.15
CA TYR A 594 -5.01 -46.06 0.20
C TYR A 594 -5.87 -46.31 -1.06
N PRO A 595 -5.28 -46.42 -2.25
CA PRO A 595 -6.06 -46.58 -3.50
C PRO A 595 -6.94 -47.84 -3.47
N ASN A 596 -6.43 -48.92 -2.88
CA ASN A 596 -7.14 -50.20 -2.76
C ASN A 596 -8.38 -50.14 -1.86
N ASN A 597 -8.47 -49.17 -0.95
CA ASN A 597 -9.65 -49.01 -0.10
C ASN A 597 -10.84 -48.45 -0.89
N PHE A 598 -10.57 -47.63 -1.91
CA PHE A 598 -11.62 -47.11 -2.79
C PHE A 598 -11.86 -48.01 -4.00
N ARG A 599 -10.80 -48.51 -4.63
CA ARG A 599 -10.88 -49.43 -5.76
C ARG A 599 -9.88 -50.57 -5.59
N PRO A 600 -10.31 -51.73 -5.06
CA PRO A 600 -9.43 -52.87 -4.76
C PRO A 600 -8.64 -53.45 -5.94
N SER A 601 -9.05 -53.11 -7.17
CA SER A 601 -8.42 -53.57 -8.42
C SER A 601 -7.41 -52.58 -9.00
N THR A 602 -6.94 -51.62 -8.20
CA THR A 602 -6.00 -50.58 -8.63
C THR A 602 -4.57 -51.08 -8.68
#